data_AF-F9XEV7-F1
#
_entry.id   AF-F9XEV7-F1
#
_cell.length_a   1.000
_cell.length_b   1.000
_cell.length_c   1.000
_cell.angle_alpha   90.00
_cell.angle_beta   90.00
_cell.angle_gamma   90.00
#
_symmetry.space_group_name_H-M   'P 1'
#
loop_
_entity.id
_entity.type
_entity.pdbx_description
1 polymer ?
#
loop_
_entity_poly.entity_id
_entity_poly.type
_entity_poly.pdbx_seq_one_letter_code
_entity_poly.pdbx_strand_id
1 'polypeptide(L)' 'WPPYSPDINPIKHKVYELAPHIDNIINKDRQKEVLANVLPRAWKLISRDIIEEVISSMPRRVKALIAAQG' A
#
# COMPACT_ATOMS: atom_id res chain seq x y z
N TRP A 1 1.40 12.38 -2.30
CA TRP A 1 1.62 11.15 -3.08
C TRP A 1 0.60 11.12 -4.19
N PRO A 2 1.02 10.94 -5.45
CA PRO A 2 0.12 10.91 -6.60
C PRO A 2 -1.01 9.89 -6.40
N PRO A 3 -2.24 10.21 -6.83
CA PRO A 3 -3.33 9.27 -6.87
C PRO A 3 -3.07 8.23 -7.99
N TYR A 4 -3.40 6.96 -7.75
CA TYR A 4 -3.30 5.85 -8.72
C TYR A 4 -1.91 5.27 -9.04
N SER A 5 -1.04 5.15 -8.03
CA SER A 5 0.16 4.33 -8.18
C SER A 5 0.02 2.98 -7.46
N PRO A 6 -0.54 1.94 -8.11
CA PRO A 6 -0.69 0.60 -7.52
C PRO A 6 0.67 0.00 -7.10
N ASP A 7 1.76 0.39 -7.75
CA ASP A 7 3.13 -0.07 -7.47
C ASP A 7 3.78 0.59 -6.23
N ILE A 8 3.13 1.58 -5.61
CA ILE A 8 3.79 2.50 -4.66
C ILE A 8 3.54 2.17 -3.19
N ASN A 9 2.58 1.31 -2.85
CA ASN A 9 2.42 0.87 -1.47
C ASN A 9 2.09 -0.63 -1.38
N PRO A 10 3.14 -1.49 -1.33
CA PRO A 10 2.97 -2.94 -1.19
C PRO A 10 2.11 -3.33 0.01
N ILE A 11 2.18 -2.55 1.09
CA ILE A 11 1.41 -2.81 2.32
C ILE A 11 -0.07 -2.54 2.07
N LYS A 12 -0.41 -1.44 1.38
CA LYS A 12 -1.79 -1.16 1.00
C LYS A 12 -2.36 -2.32 0.18
N HIS A 13 -1.62 -2.80 -0.82
CA HIS A 13 -2.03 -3.95 -1.62
C HIS A 13 -2.27 -5.20 -0.77
N LYS A 14 -1.34 -5.55 0.12
CA LYS A 14 -1.48 -6.70 1.03
C LYS A 14 -2.63 -6.55 2.02
N VAL A 15 -2.93 -5.33 2.48
CA VAL A 15 -4.10 -5.06 3.32
C VAL A 15 -5.40 -5.32 2.54
N TYR A 16 -5.50 -4.91 1.28
CA TYR A 16 -6.69 -5.20 0.46
C TYR A 16 -6.83 -6.67 0.08
N GLU A 17 -5.74 -7.40 -0.14
CA GLU A 17 -5.78 -8.86 -0.31
C GLU A 17 -6.34 -9.55 0.94
N LEU A 18 -5.91 -9.12 2.13
CA LEU A 18 -6.33 -9.73 3.41
C LEU A 18 -7.69 -9.23 3.91
N ALA A 19 -8.10 -8.02 3.54
CA ALA A 19 -9.34 -7.38 3.95
C ALA A 19 -9.97 -6.61 2.78
N PRO A 20 -10.50 -7.29 1.76
CA PRO A 20 -11.04 -6.64 0.56
C PRO A 20 -12.26 -5.75 0.83
N HIS A 21 -12.94 -5.97 1.96
CA HIS A 21 -14.11 -5.21 2.39
C HIS A 21 -13.76 -4.02 3.29
N ILE A 22 -12.48 -3.71 3.51
CA ILE A 22 -12.06 -2.69 4.48
C ILE A 22 -12.68 -1.31 4.20
N ASP A 23 -12.85 -0.95 2.92
CA ASP A 23 -13.44 0.32 2.50
C ASP A 23 -14.96 0.35 2.68
N ASN A 24 -15.60 -0.82 2.82
CA ASN A 24 -17.04 -0.93 3.03
C ASN A 24 -17.42 -0.86 4.52
N ILE A 25 -16.45 -0.77 5.43
CA ILE A 25 -16.71 -0.66 6.87
C ILE A 25 -17.10 0.79 7.20
N ILE A 26 -18.39 1.02 7.41
CA ILE A 26 -18.94 2.35 7.71
C ILE A 26 -18.50 2.85 9.10
N ASN A 27 -18.42 1.95 10.09
CA ASN A 27 -17.99 2.32 11.43
C ASN A 27 -16.46 2.47 11.48
N LYS A 28 -15.99 3.69 11.71
CA LYS A 28 -14.56 4.03 11.70
C LYS A 28 -13.75 3.32 12.79
N ASP A 29 -14.32 3.07 13.97
CA ASP A 29 -13.61 2.40 15.05
C ASP A 29 -13.43 0.92 14.73
N ARG A 30 -14.47 0.28 14.20
CA ARG A 30 -14.39 -1.08 13.66
C ARG A 30 -13.40 -1.17 12.50
N GLN A 31 -13.37 -0.18 11.61
CA GLN A 31 -12.41 -0.14 10.50
C GLN A 31 -10.97 -0.07 11.01
N LYS A 32 -10.70 0.76 12.03
CA LYS A 32 -9.39 0.83 12.69
C LYS A 32 -9.01 -0.48 13.37
N GLU A 33 -9.93 -1.15 14.05
CA GLU A 33 -9.68 -2.46 14.67
C GLU A 33 -9.30 -3.51 13.64
N VAL A 34 -10.01 -3.56 12.50
CA VAL A 34 -9.66 -4.48 11.41
C VAL A 34 -8.27 -4.13 10.85
N LEU A 35 -7.98 -2.84 10.60
CA LEU A 35 -6.65 -2.41 10.15
C LEU A 35 -5.55 -2.78 11.15
N ALA A 36 -5.77 -2.58 12.45
CA ALA A 36 -4.80 -2.92 13.50
C ALA A 36 -4.46 -4.41 13.52
N ASN A 37 -5.43 -5.27 13.21
CA ASN A 37 -5.23 -6.72 13.12
C ASN A 37 -4.58 -7.16 11.80
N VAL A 38 -4.91 -6.50 10.69
CA VAL A 38 -4.49 -6.90 9.35
C VAL A 38 -3.10 -6.35 9.00
N LEU A 39 -2.78 -5.12 9.41
CA LEU A 39 -1.51 -4.46 9.08
C LEU A 39 -0.26 -5.28 9.46
N PRO A 40 -0.15 -5.86 10.67
CA PRO A 40 1.02 -6.66 11.03
C PRO A 40 1.16 -7.93 10.17
N ARG A 41 0.04 -8.51 9.73
CA ARG A 41 0.03 -9.69 8.86
C ARG A 41 0.43 -9.31 7.43
N ALA A 42 -0.15 -8.24 6.91
CA ALA A 42 0.20 -7.67 5.62
C ALA A 42 1.70 -7.38 5.54
N TRP A 43 2.27 -6.79 6.60
CA TRP A 43 3.70 -6.49 6.68
C TRP A 43 4.58 -7.76 6.59
N LYS A 44 4.20 -8.83 7.30
CA LYS A 44 4.96 -10.09 7.29
C LYS A 44 4.91 -10.83 5.95
N LEU A 45 3.91 -10.58 5.13
CA LEU A 45 3.75 -11.21 3.81
C LEU A 45 4.55 -10.50 2.70
N ILE A 46 5.11 -9.33 2.98
CA ILE A 46 5.94 -8.61 2.02
C ILE A 46 7.33 -9.24 2.05
N SER A 47 7.74 -9.84 0.93
CA SER A 47 9.10 -10.35 0.77
C SER A 47 10.09 -9.19 0.71
N ARG A 48 11.34 -9.48 1.09
CA ARG A 48 12.44 -8.52 1.02
C ARG A 48 12.67 -8.03 -0.42
N ASP A 49 12.55 -8.91 -1.40
CA ASP A 49 12.75 -8.59 -2.81
C ASP A 49 11.78 -7.49 -3.29
N ILE A 50 10.52 -7.54 -2.84
CA ILE A 50 9.52 -6.51 -3.15
C ILE A 50 9.95 -5.15 -2.55
N ILE A 51 10.51 -5.15 -1.34
CA ILE A 51 11.02 -3.92 -0.69
C ILE A 51 12.20 -3.36 -1.49
N GLU A 52 13.14 -4.22 -1.90
CA GLU A 52 14.31 -3.83 -2.67
C GLU A 52 13.94 -3.32 -4.08
N GLU A 53 12.95 -3.91 -4.73
CA GLU A 53 12.39 -3.45 -6.00
C GLU A 53 11.72 -2.07 -5.86
N VAL A 54 10.94 -1.88 -4.79
CA VAL A 54 10.32 -0.59 -4.49
C VAL A 54 11.38 0.48 -4.25
N ILE A 55 12.43 0.18 -3.47
CA ILE A 55 13.51 1.14 -3.22
C ILE A 55 14.25 1.47 -4.52
N SER A 56 14.65 0.46 -5.29
CA SER A 56 15.42 0.65 -6.53
C SER A 56 14.63 1.38 -7.62
N SER A 57 13.29 1.20 -7.66
CA SER A 57 12.42 1.90 -8.60
C SER A 57 12.07 3.34 -8.19
N MET A 58 12.38 3.78 -6.97
CA MET A 58 12.05 5.13 -6.48
C MET A 58 12.53 6.26 -7.40
N PRO A 59 13.79 6.30 -7.88
CA PRO A 59 14.25 7.38 -8.74
C PRO A 59 13.46 7.47 -10.05
N ARG A 60 13.10 6.33 -10.64
CA ARG A 60 12.26 6.28 -11.86
C ARG A 60 10.86 6.83 -11.58
N ARG A 61 10.26 6.42 -10.45
CA ARG A 61 8.91 6.85 -10.06
C ARG A 61 8.83 8.34 -9.76
N VAL A 62 9.85 8.90 -9.10
CA VAL A 62 9.94 10.35 -8.86
C VAL A 62 10.06 11.11 -10.18
N LYS A 63 10.87 10.64 -11.13
CA LYS A 63 10.96 11.26 -12.46
C LYS A 63 9.63 11.22 -13.21
N ALA A 64 8.93 10.09 -13.17
CA ALA A 64 7.61 9.94 -13.79
C ALA A 64 6.58 10.90 -13.18
N LEU A 65 6.61 11.08 -11.85
CA LEU A 65 5.75 12.02 -11.14
C LEU A 65 6.00 13.48 -11.56
N ILE A 66 7.27 13.87 -11.65
CA ILE A 66 7.65 15.22 -12.12
C ILE A 66 7.20 15.43 -13.56
N ALA A 67 7.39 14.43 -14.43
CA ALA A 67 6.99 14.50 -15.83
C ALA A 67 5.46 14.58 -16.00
N ALA A 68 4.70 13.95 -15.12
CA ALA A 68 3.24 14.03 -15.09
C ALA A 68 2.70 15.39 -14.61
N GLN A 69 3.57 16.31 -14.17
CA GLN A 69 3.21 17.57 -13.50
C GLN A 69 2.29 17.38 -12.27
N GLY A 70 2.27 16.17 -11.70
CA GLY A 70 1.34 15.77 -10.64
C GLY A 70 1.15 14.27 -10.55
#